data_AF-A0A7X8BN05-F1
#
_entry.id   AF-A0A7X8BN05-F1
#
_cell.length_a   1.000
_cell.length_b   1.000
_cell.length_c   1.000
_cell.angle_alpha   90.00
_cell.angle_beta   90.00
_cell.angle_gamma   90.00
#
_symmetry.space_group_name_H-M   'P 1'
#
loop_
_entity.id
_entity.type
_entity.pdbx_description
1 polymer ?
#
loop_
_entity_poly.entity_id
_entity_poly.type
_entity_poly.pdbx_seq_one_letter_code
_entity_poly.pdbx_strand_id
1 'polypeptide(L)'
;MMRGLMTPNARCACVFGTLFAILVPGCRERADKQNQRTPLVSPSGAFVLKMPVERIAEYHYWRLEIRDTACNLLYKDKEGFPARFNVYWCWDSIDIVWLYNSDDGKVYFYSPQKTTQRSPSSLGDPDLTCWSKHFWGFGRRNECGLPVAPPSSLYPEYVK
;
A
#
# COMPACT_ATOMS: atom_id res chain seq x y z
N MET A 1 -61.63 20.10 -34.91
CA MET A 1 -62.68 20.76 -34.11
C MET A 1 -63.57 19.69 -33.48
N MET A 2 -64.02 19.92 -32.23
CA MET A 2 -64.94 19.12 -31.38
C MET A 2 -64.36 17.82 -30.79
N ARG A 3 -64.09 17.65 -29.48
CA ARG A 3 -64.81 17.81 -28.17
C ARG A 3 -65.64 16.58 -27.74
N GLY A 4 -65.36 16.13 -26.50
CA GLY A 4 -66.23 15.32 -25.60
C GLY A 4 -65.81 13.84 -25.52
N LEU A 5 -65.72 13.14 -24.38
CA LEU A 5 -66.31 13.27 -23.04
C LEU A 5 -65.45 12.45 -22.02
N MET A 6 -65.07 13.02 -20.87
CA MET A 6 -65.54 12.70 -19.50
C MET A 6 -65.46 11.22 -19.02
N THR A 7 -64.43 10.93 -18.20
CA THR A 7 -64.36 10.29 -16.84
C THR A 7 -65.47 9.31 -16.37
N PRO A 8 -65.25 8.34 -15.43
CA PRO A 8 -64.37 8.44 -14.24
C PRO A 8 -63.80 7.12 -13.61
N ASN A 9 -63.11 7.29 -12.47
CA ASN A 9 -62.92 6.35 -11.34
C ASN A 9 -61.89 5.21 -11.46
N ALA A 10 -60.82 5.29 -10.64
CA ALA A 10 -60.52 4.21 -9.69
C ALA A 10 -59.45 4.62 -8.65
N ARG A 11 -59.93 4.81 -7.43
CA ARG A 11 -59.36 4.29 -6.16
C ARG A 11 -57.96 4.78 -5.76
N CYS A 12 -58.02 5.82 -4.94
CA CYS A 12 -57.02 6.17 -3.95
C CYS A 12 -56.80 4.97 -2.99
N ALA A 13 -55.67 4.29 -3.10
CA ALA A 13 -55.19 3.34 -2.11
C ALA A 13 -54.05 4.01 -1.34
N CYS A 14 -54.38 4.59 -0.19
CA CYS A 14 -53.39 5.04 0.79
C CYS A 14 -52.72 3.79 1.40
N VAL A 15 -51.64 3.32 0.77
CA VAL A 15 -50.76 2.34 1.39
C VAL A 15 -49.89 3.10 2.39
N PHE A 16 -50.26 2.99 3.67
CA PHE A 16 -49.39 3.33 4.80
C PHE A 16 -48.16 2.41 4.75
N GLY A 17 -47.15 2.82 3.99
CA GLY A 17 -45.85 2.18 3.99
C GLY A 17 -45.16 2.44 5.32
N THR A 18 -45.21 1.45 6.21
CA THR A 18 -44.42 1.42 7.44
C THR A 18 -42.95 1.45 7.05
N LEU A 19 -42.31 2.61 7.23
CA LEU A 19 -40.89 2.81 7.00
C LEU A 19 -40.12 2.01 8.06
N PHE A 20 -39.77 0.76 7.74
CA PHE A 20 -38.86 -0.05 8.53
C PHE A 20 -37.48 0.59 8.43
N ALA A 21 -37.14 1.45 9.39
CA ALA A 21 -35.81 1.98 9.57
C ALA A 21 -34.90 0.83 10.00
N ILE A 22 -34.35 0.12 9.01
CA ILE A 22 -33.29 -0.86 9.22
C ILE A 22 -32.09 -0.06 9.73
N LEU A 23 -31.88 -0.08 11.04
CA LEU A 23 -30.63 0.28 11.69
C LEU A 23 -29.58 -0.70 11.16
N VAL A 24 -28.95 -0.36 10.03
CA VAL A 24 -27.77 -1.06 9.57
C VAL A 24 -26.72 -0.81 10.66
N PRO A 25 -26.26 -1.84 11.41
CA PRO A 25 -25.12 -1.65 12.29
C PRO A 25 -23.97 -1.23 11.39
N GLY A 26 -23.62 0.05 11.48
CA GLY A 26 -22.55 0.63 10.68
C GLY A 26 -21.31 -0.24 10.89
N CYS A 27 -20.90 -0.94 9.84
CA CYS A 27 -19.55 -1.48 9.75
C CYS A 27 -18.63 -0.29 10.01
N ARG A 28 -18.12 -0.20 11.23
CA ARG A 28 -17.10 0.77 11.60
C ARG A 28 -15.91 0.40 10.74
N GLU A 29 -15.73 1.08 9.61
CA GLU A 29 -14.52 1.00 8.81
C GLU A 29 -13.38 1.21 9.80
N ARG A 30 -12.65 0.13 10.08
CA ARG A 30 -11.44 0.21 10.86
C ARG A 30 -10.56 1.14 10.03
N ALA A 31 -10.25 2.31 10.57
CA ALA A 31 -9.42 3.28 9.87
C ALA A 31 -8.13 2.57 9.44
N ASP A 32 -8.09 2.16 8.17
CA ASP A 32 -7.02 1.32 7.67
C ASP A 32 -5.76 2.18 7.72
N LYS A 33 -4.84 1.81 8.62
CA LYS A 33 -3.55 2.47 8.79
C LYS A 33 -2.90 2.57 7.42
N GLN A 34 -2.82 3.80 6.89
CA GLN A 34 -2.37 4.04 5.51
C GLN A 34 -0.98 3.44 5.26
N ASN A 35 -0.13 3.41 6.28
CA ASN A 35 1.24 2.90 6.28
C ASN A 35 1.36 1.37 6.55
N GLN A 36 0.26 0.62 6.40
CA GLN A 36 0.26 -0.86 6.37
C GLN A 36 -0.64 -1.42 5.26
N ARG A 37 -1.02 -0.57 4.27
CA ARG A 37 -1.81 -1.00 3.12
C ARG A 37 -0.93 -1.70 2.09
N THR A 38 -1.44 -2.77 1.52
CA THR A 38 -0.81 -3.49 0.43
C THR A 38 -1.88 -4.08 -0.50
N PRO A 39 -1.73 -4.00 -1.85
CA PRO A 39 -0.62 -3.39 -2.59
C PRO A 39 -0.60 -1.85 -2.49
N LEU A 40 0.56 -1.25 -2.72
CA LEU A 40 0.73 0.21 -2.78
C LEU A 40 1.49 0.60 -4.06
N VAL A 41 0.87 1.42 -4.90
CA VAL A 41 1.48 1.91 -6.15
C VAL A 41 2.44 3.07 -5.84
N SER A 42 3.59 3.10 -6.51
CA SER A 42 4.58 4.17 -6.36
C SER A 42 4.09 5.49 -6.96
N PRO A 43 4.59 6.66 -6.54
CA PRO A 43 4.13 7.94 -7.09
C PRO A 43 4.31 8.11 -8.59
N SER A 44 5.34 7.53 -9.20
CA SER A 44 5.47 7.52 -10.67
C SER A 44 4.47 6.60 -11.38
N GLY A 45 3.83 5.69 -10.64
CA GLY A 45 3.00 4.63 -11.21
C GLY A 45 3.79 3.48 -11.82
N ALA A 46 5.13 3.49 -11.76
CA ALA A 46 5.98 2.47 -12.38
C ALA A 46 6.07 1.18 -11.55
N PHE A 47 5.90 1.27 -10.23
CA PHE A 47 6.13 0.15 -9.33
C PHE A 47 4.95 -0.12 -8.40
N VAL A 48 4.84 -1.37 -7.96
CA VAL A 48 3.86 -1.83 -6.98
C VAL A 48 4.58 -2.50 -5.82
N LEU A 49 4.41 -1.94 -4.62
CA LEU A 49 4.91 -2.51 -3.37
C LEU A 49 3.90 -3.51 -2.82
N LYS A 50 4.38 -4.72 -2.52
CA LYS A 50 3.65 -5.73 -1.76
C LYS A 50 4.38 -6.11 -0.48
N MET A 51 3.61 -6.40 0.56
CA MET A 51 4.10 -6.88 1.85
C MET A 51 3.37 -8.15 2.27
N PRO A 52 3.50 -9.28 1.55
CA PRO A 52 2.91 -10.54 2.00
C PRO A 52 3.49 -11.02 3.33
N VAL A 53 2.69 -11.78 4.06
CA VAL A 53 3.17 -12.60 5.18
C VAL A 53 3.46 -14.00 4.66
N GLU A 54 4.71 -14.45 4.81
CA GLU A 54 5.15 -15.78 4.43
C GLU A 54 5.53 -16.60 5.66
N ARG A 55 5.22 -17.89 5.63
CA ARG A 55 5.63 -18.84 6.67
C ARG A 55 6.97 -19.47 6.29
N ILE A 56 7.96 -19.36 7.17
CA ILE A 56 9.27 -19.98 7.03
C ILE A 56 9.50 -20.84 8.27
N ALA A 57 9.47 -22.16 8.06
CA ALA A 57 9.37 -23.16 9.13
C ALA A 57 8.15 -22.88 10.04
N GLU A 58 8.36 -22.55 11.31
CA GLU A 58 7.31 -22.27 12.30
C GLU A 58 7.01 -20.78 12.47
N TYR A 59 7.77 -19.92 11.80
CA TYR A 59 7.69 -18.47 11.99
C TYR A 59 7.04 -17.78 10.78
N HIS A 60 6.37 -16.66 11.02
CA HIS A 60 5.77 -15.82 9.99
C HIS A 60 6.61 -14.57 9.80
N TYR A 61 6.80 -14.16 8.54
CA TYR A 61 7.61 -12.99 8.18
C TYR A 61 6.86 -12.12 7.16
N TRP A 62 6.84 -10.81 7.41
CA TRP A 62 6.59 -9.81 6.37
C TRP A 62 7.72 -9.85 5.35
N ARG A 63 7.36 -9.89 4.06
CA ARG A 63 8.30 -9.92 2.95
C ARG A 63 8.05 -8.73 2.04
N LEU A 64 9.08 -7.91 1.86
CA LEU A 64 8.99 -6.81 0.92
C LEU A 64 9.16 -7.34 -0.50
N GLU A 65 8.18 -7.06 -1.34
CA GLU A 65 8.22 -7.35 -2.77
C GLU A 65 7.97 -6.07 -3.56
N ILE A 66 8.77 -5.84 -4.58
CA ILE A 66 8.56 -4.76 -5.55
C ILE A 66 8.30 -5.40 -6.90
N ARG A 67 7.20 -4.98 -7.53
CA ARG A 67 6.70 -5.50 -8.78
C ARG A 67 6.52 -4.37 -9.79
N ASP A 68 6.52 -4.70 -11.07
CA ASP A 68 6.05 -3.77 -12.10
C ASP A 68 4.50 -3.70 -12.12
N THR A 69 3.95 -2.86 -12.99
CA THR A 69 2.50 -2.73 -13.17
C THR A 69 1.83 -3.95 -13.80
N ALA A 70 2.60 -4.80 -14.48
CA ALA A 70 2.15 -6.10 -14.99
C ALA A 70 2.23 -7.21 -13.93
N CYS A 71 2.54 -6.87 -12.68
CA CYS A 71 2.71 -7.76 -11.54
C CYS A 71 3.92 -8.70 -11.59
N ASN A 72 4.87 -8.50 -12.49
CA ASN A 72 6.13 -9.24 -12.52
C ASN A 72 6.99 -8.85 -11.32
N LEU A 73 7.65 -9.83 -10.70
CA LEU A 73 8.51 -9.61 -9.55
C LEU A 73 9.85 -9.00 -9.99
N LEU A 74 10.13 -7.78 -9.55
CA LEU A 74 11.40 -7.08 -9.80
C LEU A 74 12.39 -7.27 -8.66
N TYR A 75 11.89 -7.28 -7.41
CA TYR A 75 12.71 -7.44 -6.23
C TYR A 75 11.95 -8.10 -5.08
N LYS A 76 12.66 -8.90 -4.28
CA LYS A 76 12.16 -9.51 -3.05
C LYS A 76 13.24 -9.50 -1.97
N ASP A 77 12.91 -8.95 -0.80
CA ASP A 77 13.84 -8.95 0.34
C ASP A 77 14.01 -10.37 0.91
N LYS A 78 15.27 -10.80 1.04
CA LYS A 78 15.68 -12.13 1.52
C LYS A 78 15.66 -12.25 3.04
N GLU A 79 15.75 -11.15 3.78
CA GLU A 79 15.71 -11.20 5.24
C GLU A 79 14.26 -11.21 5.74
N GLY A 80 13.44 -10.27 5.25
CA GLY A 80 12.08 -10.08 5.75
C GLY A 80 12.08 -9.61 7.21
N PHE A 81 10.88 -9.46 7.77
CA PHE A 81 10.70 -8.98 9.15
C PHE A 81 9.74 -9.91 9.88
N PRO A 82 10.02 -10.33 11.13
CA PRO A 82 9.09 -11.14 11.89
C PRO A 82 7.69 -10.53 11.92
N ALA A 83 6.66 -11.30 11.58
CA ALA A 83 5.29 -10.80 11.43
C ALA A 83 4.66 -10.33 12.75
N ARG A 84 5.26 -10.73 13.88
CA ARG A 84 4.92 -10.22 15.22
C ARG A 84 5.28 -8.74 15.41
N PHE A 85 6.18 -8.20 14.59
CA PHE A 85 6.58 -6.81 14.66
C PHE A 85 5.60 -5.91 13.91
N ASN A 86 5.40 -4.72 14.47
CA ASN A 86 4.65 -3.63 13.87
C ASN A 86 5.57 -2.87 12.91
N VAL A 87 5.55 -3.36 11.67
CA VAL A 87 6.28 -2.77 10.55
C VAL A 87 5.37 -1.83 9.78
N TYR A 88 5.90 -0.68 9.40
CA TYR A 88 5.24 0.38 8.64
C TYR A 88 6.01 0.65 7.36
N TRP A 89 5.32 0.97 6.28
CA TRP A 89 5.95 1.23 4.99
C TRP A 89 5.22 2.32 4.20
N CYS A 90 5.97 3.00 3.35
CA CYS A 90 5.43 3.94 2.37
C CYS A 90 6.40 4.13 1.20
N TRP A 91 5.88 4.66 0.09
CA TRP A 91 6.72 5.29 -0.93
C TRP A 91 7.02 6.73 -0.52
N ASP A 92 8.20 7.22 -0.88
CA ASP A 92 8.44 8.66 -0.97
C ASP A 92 8.16 9.20 -2.38
N SER A 93 8.34 10.51 -2.57
CA SER A 93 8.05 11.22 -3.82
C SER A 93 8.93 10.84 -5.00
N ILE A 94 9.99 10.05 -4.80
CA ILE A 94 10.95 9.66 -5.85
C ILE A 94 11.07 8.13 -5.99
N ASP A 95 10.00 7.41 -5.64
CA ASP A 95 9.90 5.95 -5.70
C ASP A 95 10.95 5.20 -4.86
N ILE A 96 11.35 5.76 -3.71
CA ILE A 96 12.08 4.99 -2.69
C ILE A 96 11.05 4.41 -1.73
N VAL A 97 11.18 3.11 -1.43
CA VAL A 97 10.39 2.49 -0.38
C VAL A 97 11.06 2.75 0.96
N TRP A 98 10.30 3.28 1.91
CA TRP A 98 10.72 3.41 3.29
C TRP A 98 10.03 2.36 4.15
N LEU A 99 10.76 1.83 5.13
CA LEU A 99 10.26 0.84 6.06
C LEU A 99 10.73 1.18 7.48
N TYR A 100 9.80 1.18 8.42
CA TYR A 100 10.04 1.44 9.83
C TYR A 100 9.53 0.28 10.68
N ASN A 101 10.41 -0.29 11.48
CA ASN A 101 10.05 -1.27 12.50
C ASN A 101 9.87 -0.57 13.84
N SER A 102 8.64 -0.49 14.35
CA SER A 102 8.40 0.22 15.61
C SER A 102 8.84 -0.55 16.87
N ASP A 103 9.10 -1.85 16.75
CA ASP A 103 9.55 -2.67 17.88
C ASP A 103 11.03 -2.46 18.22
N ASP A 104 11.91 -2.30 17.22
CA ASP A 104 13.35 -2.05 17.43
C ASP A 104 13.80 -0.66 16.98
N GLY A 105 12.87 0.15 16.48
CA GLY A 105 13.12 1.50 15.99
C GLY A 105 13.83 1.56 14.65
N LYS A 106 14.25 0.46 14.03
CA LYS A 106 15.07 0.52 12.82
C LYS A 106 14.30 1.06 11.62
N VAL A 107 15.00 1.84 10.82
CA VAL A 107 14.52 2.38 9.55
C VAL A 107 15.41 1.89 8.42
N TYR A 108 14.76 1.38 7.37
CA TYR A 108 15.39 0.94 6.14
C TYR A 108 14.78 1.69 4.96
N PHE A 109 15.54 1.81 3.89
CA PHE A 109 14.99 2.22 2.60
C PHE A 109 15.49 1.34 1.46
N TYR A 110 14.69 1.25 0.41
CA TYR A 110 14.97 0.49 -0.79
C TYR A 110 14.93 1.44 -1.98
N SER A 111 16.04 1.53 -2.71
CA SER A 111 16.14 2.42 -3.86
C SER A 111 16.44 1.65 -5.14
N PRO A 112 15.85 2.06 -6.27
CA PRO A 112 16.23 1.52 -7.57
C PRO A 112 17.67 1.97 -7.88
N GLN A 113 18.51 1.04 -8.29
CA GLN A 113 19.85 1.31 -8.77
C GLN A 113 19.83 1.39 -10.29
N LYS A 114 20.53 2.38 -10.83
CA LYS A 114 20.82 2.42 -12.26
C LYS A 114 21.86 1.35 -12.53
N THR A 115 21.51 0.34 -13.32
CA THR A 115 22.47 -0.64 -13.82
C THR A 115 23.43 0.09 -14.78
N THR A 116 24.57 0.56 -14.27
CA THR A 116 25.59 1.25 -15.08
C THR A 116 26.43 0.29 -15.92
N GLN A 117 26.32 -1.02 -15.69
CA GLN A 117 26.97 -2.03 -16.52
C GLN A 117 25.98 -2.60 -17.54
N ARG A 118 26.07 -2.13 -18.79
CA ARG A 118 25.56 -2.88 -19.93
C ARG A 118 26.28 -4.23 -19.95
N SER A 119 25.67 -5.29 -19.42
CA SER A 119 26.06 -6.65 -19.77
C SER A 119 25.84 -6.79 -21.28
N PRO A 120 26.87 -7.09 -22.09
CA PRO A 120 26.74 -7.12 -23.55
C PRO A 120 25.91 -8.28 -24.11
N SER A 121 25.28 -9.12 -23.28
CA SER A 121 24.91 -10.49 -23.66
C SER A 121 23.46 -10.90 -23.44
N SER A 122 22.50 -9.98 -23.36
CA SER A 122 21.07 -10.35 -23.39
C SER A 122 20.26 -9.36 -24.22
N LEU A 123 20.19 -9.66 -25.51
CA LEU A 123 19.28 -9.05 -26.46
C LEU A 123 17.83 -9.34 -26.01
N GLY A 124 17.22 -8.45 -25.23
CA GLY A 124 15.77 -8.46 -25.01
C GLY A 124 15.24 -8.20 -23.59
N ASP A 125 16.07 -7.97 -22.57
CA ASP A 125 15.53 -7.68 -21.22
C ASP A 125 15.61 -6.18 -20.92
N PRO A 126 14.48 -5.44 -20.94
CA PRO A 126 14.46 -4.00 -20.71
C PRO A 126 14.86 -3.71 -19.26
N ASP A 127 16.09 -3.25 -19.06
CA ASP A 127 16.62 -2.64 -17.83
C ASP A 127 16.04 -3.23 -16.53
N LEU A 128 16.51 -4.42 -16.16
CA LEU A 128 16.27 -4.96 -14.82
C LEU A 128 16.78 -3.96 -13.79
N THR A 129 15.85 -3.19 -13.23
CA THR A 129 16.11 -2.26 -12.15
C THR A 129 16.49 -3.11 -10.94
N CYS A 130 17.77 -3.15 -10.60
CA CYS A 130 18.20 -3.80 -9.37
C CYS A 130 17.86 -2.88 -8.19
N TRP A 131 17.29 -3.45 -7.14
CA TRP A 131 16.96 -2.70 -5.93
C TRP A 131 18.00 -2.98 -4.85
N SER A 132 18.38 -1.96 -4.10
CA SER A 132 19.29 -2.09 -2.97
C SER A 132 18.60 -1.68 -1.67
N LYS A 133 18.82 -2.49 -0.63
CA LYS A 133 18.35 -2.24 0.74
C LYS A 133 19.44 -1.52 1.51
N HIS A 134 19.08 -0.45 2.21
CA HIS A 134 19.99 0.34 3.03
C HIS A 134 19.42 0.50 4.42
N PHE A 135 20.29 0.42 5.43
CA PHE A 135 19.96 0.84 6.78
C PHE A 135 20.10 2.37 6.88
N TRP A 136 19.07 3.04 7.37
CA TRP A 136 19.06 4.49 7.51
C TRP A 136 19.44 4.94 8.92
N GLY A 137 18.88 4.29 9.94
CA GLY A 137 19.04 4.67 11.34
C GLY A 137 17.90 4.20 12.23
N PHE A 138 17.65 4.91 13.32
CA PHE A 138 16.65 4.55 14.33
C PHE A 138 15.64 5.67 14.57
N GLY A 139 14.34 5.37 14.43
CA GLY A 139 13.27 6.35 14.51
C GLY A 139 13.57 7.50 13.57
N ARG A 140 13.61 8.73 14.09
CA ARG A 140 13.95 9.93 13.31
C ARG A 140 15.44 10.29 13.32
N ARG A 141 16.31 9.44 13.86
CA ARG A 141 17.76 9.68 13.95
C ARG A 141 18.49 9.02 12.78
N ASN A 142 19.13 9.85 11.96
CA ASN A 142 19.94 9.40 10.83
C ASN A 142 21.31 8.89 11.32
N GLU A 143 21.63 7.63 11.01
CA GLU A 143 22.93 7.03 11.33
C GLU A 143 23.77 6.73 10.08
N CYS A 144 23.15 6.66 8.91
CA CYS A 144 23.85 6.37 7.66
C CYS A 144 24.54 7.60 7.04
N GLY A 145 24.29 8.81 7.56
CA GLY A 145 24.89 10.05 7.06
C GLY A 145 24.39 10.48 5.68
N LEU A 146 23.40 9.78 5.10
CA LEU A 146 22.81 10.14 3.82
C LEU A 146 21.89 11.36 3.99
N PRO A 147 21.85 12.28 3.01
CA PRO A 147 21.04 13.50 3.10
C PRO A 147 19.53 13.24 2.89
N VAL A 148 19.12 11.99 2.66
CA VAL A 148 17.72 11.62 2.43
C VAL A 148 17.06 11.30 3.77
N ALA A 149 15.84 11.80 3.99
CA ALA A 149 15.07 11.56 5.20
C ALA A 149 13.78 10.77 4.89
N PRO A 150 13.33 9.90 5.80
CA PRO A 150 12.06 9.21 5.67
C PRO A 150 10.88 10.19 5.67
N PRO A 151 9.84 9.96 4.85
CA PRO A 151 8.61 10.74 4.91
C PRO A 151 7.99 10.70 6.32
N SER A 152 7.40 11.80 6.75
CA SER A 152 6.70 11.85 8.05
C SER A 152 5.55 10.86 8.14
N SER A 153 4.92 10.54 7.01
CA SER A 153 3.85 9.54 6.87
C SER A 153 4.28 8.09 7.14
N LEU A 154 5.59 7.82 7.18
CA LEU A 154 6.10 6.50 7.56
C LEU A 154 5.76 6.18 9.01
N TYR A 155 5.92 7.15 9.89
CA TYR A 155 5.78 6.96 11.33
C TYR A 155 4.31 6.93 11.73
N PRO A 156 3.89 5.97 12.56
CA PRO A 156 2.56 6.02 13.15
C PRO A 156 2.44 7.21 14.11
N GLU A 157 1.22 7.67 14.32
CA GLU A 157 0.89 8.86 15.12
C GLU A 157 1.49 8.89 16.54
N TYR A 158 1.73 7.72 17.15
CA TYR A 158 2.32 7.62 18.49
C TYR A 158 3.85 7.74 18.53
N VAL A 159 4.52 7.82 17.36
CA VAL A 159 5.99 8.00 17.22
C VAL A 159 6.32 9.45 16.81
N LYS A 160 5.47 10.40 17.20
CA LYS A 160 5.70 11.83 16.97
C LYS A 160 6.80 12.37 17.87
#